data_AF-A0A7L0CPA2-F1
#
_entry.id   AF-A0A7L0CPA2-F1
#
_cell.length_a   1.000
_cell.length_b   1.000
_cell.length_c   1.000
_cell.angle_alpha   90.00
_cell.angle_beta   90.00
_cell.angle_gamma   90.00
#
_symmetry.space_group_name_H-M   'P 1'
#
loop_
_entity.id
_entity.type
_entity.pdbx_description
1 polymer ?
#
loop_
_entity_poly.entity_id
_entity_poly.type
_entity_poly.pdbx_seq_one_letter_code
_entity_poly.pdbx_strand_id
1 'polypeptide(L)' 'IWDTAGQERFRSVTHAYYRDAHALLLLYDVTNKASFDNIQAWLTEIHEYAQQDVVLMLLGNKV' A
#
# COMPACT_ATOMS: atom_id res chain seq x y z
N ILE A 1 -3.64 -11.00 -8.42
CA ILE A 1 -3.43 -10.48 -7.06
C ILE A 1 -1.93 -10.41 -6.88
N TRP A 2 -1.38 -9.23 -6.62
CA TRP A 2 0.04 -9.02 -6.41
C TRP A 2 0.30 -8.81 -4.91
N ASP A 3 1.26 -9.53 -4.35
CA ASP A 3 1.69 -9.40 -2.96
C ASP A 3 3.07 -8.70 -2.94
N THR A 4 3.17 -7.56 -2.26
CA THR A 4 4.41 -6.80 -2.06
C THR A 4 4.86 -6.82 -0.60
N ALA A 5 4.33 -7.75 0.21
CA ALA A 5 4.57 -7.77 1.64
C ALA A 5 6.05 -8.06 1.93
N GLY A 6 6.77 -7.05 2.41
CA GLY A 6 8.06 -7.23 3.09
C GLY A 6 9.33 -7.14 2.26
N GLN A 7 9.30 -6.59 1.03
CA GLN A 7 10.53 -6.34 0.29
C GLN A 7 10.63 -4.88 -0.12
N GLU A 8 11.41 -4.13 0.67
CA GLU A 8 11.85 -2.74 0.45
C GLU A 8 12.51 -2.55 -0.94
N ARG A 9 12.91 -3.66 -1.58
CA ARG A 9 13.51 -3.74 -2.92
C ARG A 9 12.54 -3.54 -4.09
N PHE A 10 11.24 -3.42 -3.85
CA PHE A 10 10.25 -3.27 -4.93
C PHE A 10 9.67 -1.87 -5.10
N ARG A 11 10.17 -0.82 -4.41
CA ARG A 11 9.64 0.56 -4.55
C ARG A 11 9.53 1.02 -6.01
N SER A 12 10.53 0.73 -6.85
CA SER A 12 10.50 1.09 -8.29
C SER A 12 9.50 0.26 -9.11
N VAL A 13 9.15 -0.94 -8.65
CA VAL A 13 8.22 -1.84 -9.31
C VAL A 13 6.78 -1.40 -9.01
N THR A 14 6.51 -0.82 -7.83
CA THR A 14 5.17 -0.44 -7.37
C THR A 14 4.48 0.67 -8.18
N HIS A 15 5.22 1.62 -8.74
CA HIS A 15 4.64 2.76 -9.47
C HIS A 15 3.84 2.33 -10.71
N ALA A 16 4.30 1.30 -11.42
CA ALA A 16 3.56 0.76 -12.57
C ALA A 16 2.25 0.10 -12.14
N TYR A 17 2.17 -0.47 -10.95
CA TYR A 17 0.97 -1.14 -10.46
C TYR A 17 -0.07 -0.16 -9.91
N TYR A 18 0.33 1.02 -9.42
CA TYR A 18 -0.61 2.04 -8.97
C TYR A 18 -1.47 2.60 -10.11
N ARG A 19 -0.90 2.74 -11.30
CA ARG A 19 -1.58 3.37 -12.45
C ARG A 19 -2.73 2.54 -13.02
N ASP A 20 -2.60 1.22 -13.04
CA ASP A 20 -3.60 0.30 -13.61
C ASP A 20 -4.42 -0.46 -12.54
N ALA A 21 -4.21 -0.14 -11.26
CA ALA A 21 -4.99 -0.74 -10.18
C ALA A 21 -6.38 -0.12 -10.08
N HIS A 22 -7.40 -0.98 -10.04
CA HIS A 22 -8.78 -0.60 -9.68
C HIS A 22 -8.96 -0.51 -8.16
N ALA A 23 -8.18 -1.29 -7.41
CA ALA A 23 -8.21 -1.30 -5.96
C ALA A 23 -6.81 -1.56 -5.38
N LEU A 24 -6.52 -0.91 -4.26
CA LEU A 24 -5.27 -1.03 -3.51
C LEU A 24 -5.59 -1.40 -2.06
N LEU A 25 -4.91 -2.43 -1.56
CA LEU A 25 -5.02 -2.91 -0.19
C LEU A 25 -3.74 -2.55 0.56
N LEU A 26 -3.87 -1.77 1.61
CA LEU A 26 -2.77 -1.46 2.53
C LEU A 26 -2.94 -2.30 3.78
N LEU A 27 -1.91 -3.05 4.15
CA LEU A 27 -1.93 -3.93 5.33
C LEU A 27 -0.94 -3.41 6.37
N TYR A 28 -1.40 -3.30 7.62
CA TYR A 28 -0.53 -3.05 8.77
C TYR A 28 -0.75 -4.12 9.84
N ASP A 29 0.20 -4.30 10.73
CA ASP A 29 0.11 -5.23 11.85
C ASP A 29 -0.49 -4.50 13.06
N VAL A 30 -1.62 -4.99 13.58
CA VAL A 30 -2.33 -4.36 14.70
C VAL A 30 -1.52 -4.37 16.00
N THR A 31 -0.54 -5.27 16.12
CA THR A 31 0.36 -5.37 17.26
C THR A 31 1.60 -4.47 17.13
N ASN A 32 1.82 -3.86 15.96
CA ASN A 32 3.01 -3.06 15.68
C ASN A 32 2.64 -1.66 15.14
N LYS A 33 2.69 -0.66 16.03
CA LYS A 33 2.41 0.73 15.67
C LYS A 33 3.31 1.29 14.56
N ALA A 34 4.59 0.91 14.52
CA ALA A 34 5.50 1.39 13.48
C ALA A 34 5.07 0.92 12.08
N SER A 35 4.43 -0.25 11.98
CA SER A 35 3.86 -0.73 10.72
C SER A 35 2.71 0.16 10.22
N PHE A 36 1.89 0.70 11.14
CA PHE A 36 0.84 1.65 10.83
C PHE A 36 1.41 3.02 10.42
N ASP A 37 2.41 3.52 11.14
CA ASP A 37 3.01 4.82 10.82
C ASP A 37 3.66 4.79 9.41
N ASN A 38 4.23 3.66 9.00
CA ASN A 38 4.75 3.47 7.64
C ASN A 38 3.68 3.57 6.54
N ILE A 39 2.40 3.29 6.82
CA ILE A 39 1.30 3.39 5.86
C ILE A 39 1.15 4.82 5.31
N GLN A 40 1.50 5.84 6.10
CA GLN A 40 1.40 7.24 5.65
C GLN A 40 2.34 7.55 4.48
N ALA A 41 3.52 6.96 4.44
CA ALA A 41 4.44 7.09 3.31
C ALA A 41 3.81 6.48 2.04
N TRP A 42 3.27 5.27 2.15
CA TRP A 42 2.61 4.57 1.04
C TRP A 42 1.36 5.31 0.56
N LEU A 43 0.57 5.89 1.46
CA LEU A 43 -0.60 6.70 1.10
C LEU A 43 -0.22 7.94 0.29
N THR A 44 0.92 8.56 0.59
CA THR A 44 1.41 9.74 -0.15
C THR A 44 1.79 9.32 -1.57
N GLU A 45 2.53 8.22 -1.73
CA GLU A 45 2.91 7.69 -3.04
C GLU A 45 1.68 7.29 -3.87
N ILE A 46 0.68 6.66 -3.26
CA ILE A 46 -0.55 6.28 -3.97
C ILE A 46 -1.32 7.51 -4.46
N HIS A 47 -1.44 8.56 -3.65
CA HIS A 47 -2.07 9.81 -4.10
C HIS A 47 -1.31 10.49 -5.24
N GLU A 48 0.01 10.32 -5.31
CA GLU A 48 0.84 10.93 -6.36
C GLU A 48 0.78 10.15 -7.68
N TYR A 49 0.68 8.82 -7.64
CA TYR A 49 0.86 7.96 -8.83
C TYR A 49 -0.37 7.16 -9.26
N ALA A 50 -1.40 6.99 -8.42
CA ALA A 50 -2.58 6.21 -8.76
C ALA A 50 -3.67 7.04 -9.46
N GLN A 51 -4.62 6.36 -10.09
CA GLN A 51 -5.80 6.99 -10.68
C GLN A 51 -6.76 7.52 -9.60
N GLN A 52 -7.51 8.58 -9.91
CA GLN A 52 -8.42 9.21 -8.94
C GLN A 52 -9.55 8.29 -8.45
N ASP A 53 -9.94 7.30 -9.26
CA ASP A 53 -11.02 6.36 -8.96
C ASP A 53 -10.53 5.06 -8.29
N VAL A 54 -9.25 4.97 -7.91
CA VAL A 54 -8.74 3.76 -7.25
C VAL A 54 -9.38 3.59 -5.87
N VAL A 55 -9.91 2.40 -5.61
CA VAL A 55 -10.48 2.07 -4.30
C VAL A 55 -9.35 1.72 -3.34
N LEU A 56 -9.18 2.49 -2.27
CA LEU A 56 -8.16 2.22 -1.26
C LEU A 56 -8.79 1.64 0.02
N MET A 57 -8.26 0.52 0.50
CA MET A 57 -8.70 -0.12 1.75
C MET A 57 -7.51 -0.39 2.66
N LEU A 58 -7.64 -0.01 3.94
CA LEU A 58 -6.68 -0.30 4.99
C LEU A 58 -7.14 -1.50 5.80
N LEU A 59 -6.25 -2.48 5.98
CA LEU A 59 -6.52 -3.74 6.66
C LEU A 59 -5.52 -3.93 7.82
N GLY A 60 -6.06 -4.12 9.02
CA GLY A 60 -5.30 -4.53 10.19
C GLY A 60 -5.14 -6.06 10.19
N ASN A 61 -3.90 -6.52 10.07
CA ASN A 61 -3.53 -7.93 10.11
C ASN A 61 -3.10 -8.35 11.53
N LYS A 62 -3.17 -9.67 11.81
CA LYS A 62 -2.85 -10.31 13.11
C LYS A 62 -3.83 -10.04 14.26
N VAL A 63 -5.12 -10.18 13.97
CA VAL A 63 -6.18 -10.27 14.98
C VAL A 63 -6.17 -11.65 15.63
#